data_AF-A0A3P6SZ89-F1
#
_entry.id   AF-A0A3P6SZ89-F1
#
_cell.length_a   1.000
_cell.length_b   1.000
_cell.length_c   1.000
_cell.angle_alpha   90.00
_cell.angle_beta   90.00
_cell.angle_gamma   90.00
#
_symmetry.space_group_name_H-M   'P 1'
#
loop_
_entity.id
_entity.type
_entity.pdbx_description
1 polymer ?
#
loop_
_entity_poly.entity_id
_entity_poly.type
_entity_poly.pdbx_seq_one_letter_code
_entity_poly.pdbx_strand_id
1 'polypeptide(L)'
;MYNENSRGQSPAQAEANYLNRAKWLELYGVDMHTVEGKDGNQYSLGLTPSGMLVFDGKEKIGLFSWEKIQKLDFKNRKITLVVEEDADKSATGQVQLHTFVFNLTSHKACKHLWKCAIEHHTFFRLKTRSCVKHSRSQLFRLGSTFKYRGRTEYETVHKDGARLSRRATATFERRPSQRYGPRQSHAQQRKSEPVRETVSNCCNLL
;
A
#
# COMPACT_ATOMS: atom_id res chain seq x y z
N MET A 1 23.94 -4.52 -1.33
CA MET A 1 24.22 -3.12 -0.95
C MET A 1 24.22 -2.97 0.58
N TYR A 2 25.24 -3.51 1.25
CA TYR A 2 25.46 -3.26 2.68
C TYR A 2 26.46 -2.12 2.78
N ASN A 3 26.03 -1.00 3.35
CA ASN A 3 26.79 0.24 3.36
C ASN A 3 27.71 0.24 4.59
N GLU A 4 29.01 0.38 4.40
CA GLU A 4 30.01 0.56 5.46
C GLU A 4 29.74 1.78 6.36
N ASN A 5 28.81 2.67 5.95
CA ASN A 5 28.39 3.87 6.68
C ASN A 5 27.38 3.65 7.83
N SER A 6 27.02 2.41 8.17
CA SER A 6 26.11 2.13 9.31
C SER A 6 26.82 1.99 10.66
N ARG A 7 28.17 1.93 10.68
CA ARG A 7 28.94 1.86 11.93
C ARG A 7 28.93 3.22 12.63
N GLY A 8 28.54 3.24 13.91
CA GLY A 8 28.53 4.45 14.75
C GLY A 8 27.22 5.25 14.75
N GLN A 9 26.22 4.88 13.95
CA GLN A 9 24.90 5.52 14.00
C GLN A 9 24.08 5.00 15.19
N SER A 10 23.31 5.90 15.84
CA SER A 10 22.32 5.45 16.82
C SER A 10 21.19 4.66 16.13
N PRO A 11 20.50 3.74 16.84
CA PRO A 11 19.39 2.99 16.25
C PRO A 11 18.31 3.89 15.63
N ALA A 12 18.04 5.06 16.22
CA ALA A 12 17.09 6.03 15.70
C ALA A 12 17.57 6.68 14.39
N GLN A 13 18.86 7.00 14.27
CA GLN A 13 19.45 7.54 13.05
C GLN A 13 19.47 6.51 11.93
N ALA A 14 19.80 5.25 12.25
CA ALA A 14 19.79 4.17 11.27
C ALA A 14 18.38 3.94 10.70
N GLU A 15 17.35 3.98 11.54
CA GLU A 15 15.95 3.86 11.11
C GLU A 15 15.49 5.05 10.27
N ALA A 16 15.80 6.28 10.69
CA ALA A 16 15.49 7.48 9.91
C ALA A 16 16.16 7.45 8.53
N ASN A 17 17.42 7.01 8.45
CA ASN A 17 18.15 6.85 7.20
C ASN A 17 17.54 5.77 6.30
N TYR A 18 17.12 4.65 6.88
CA TYR A 18 16.41 3.60 6.15
C TYR A 18 15.09 4.12 5.56
N LEU A 19 14.25 4.76 6.36
CA LEU A 19 12.96 5.30 5.91
C LEU A 19 13.13 6.40 4.86
N ASN A 20 14.15 7.25 5.01
CA ASN A 20 14.47 8.28 4.02
C ASN A 20 14.89 7.71 2.67
N ARG A 21 15.41 6.47 2.61
CA ARG A 21 15.68 5.77 1.36
C ARG A 21 14.44 5.03 0.86
N ALA A 22 13.76 4.30 1.76
CA ALA A 22 12.59 3.49 1.42
C ALA A 22 11.45 4.32 0.82
N LYS A 23 11.24 5.56 1.30
CA LYS A 23 10.18 6.46 0.81
C LYS A 23 10.26 6.79 -0.69
N TRP A 24 11.42 6.61 -1.32
CA TRP A 24 11.62 6.88 -2.74
C TRP A 24 11.37 5.66 -3.63
N LEU A 25 11.12 4.48 -3.04
CA LEU A 25 10.73 3.31 -3.82
C LEU A 25 9.32 3.54 -4.38
N GLU A 26 9.14 3.26 -5.67
CA GLU A 26 7.89 3.51 -6.38
C GLU A 26 6.69 2.77 -5.76
N LEU A 27 6.94 1.59 -5.17
CA LEU A 27 5.92 0.76 -4.53
C LEU A 27 5.86 0.96 -3.00
N TYR A 28 6.56 1.95 -2.45
CA TYR A 28 6.51 2.22 -1.01
C TYR A 28 5.16 2.79 -0.59
N GLY A 29 4.48 2.07 0.31
CA GLY A 29 3.18 2.50 0.83
C GLY A 29 2.03 2.42 -0.19
N VAL A 30 2.23 1.69 -1.29
CA VAL A 30 1.18 1.48 -2.30
C VAL A 30 0.27 0.32 -1.88
N ASP A 31 -1.04 0.59 -1.75
CA ASP A 31 -2.06 -0.45 -1.51
C ASP A 31 -2.51 -1.03 -2.85
N MET A 32 -2.04 -2.24 -3.16
CA MET A 32 -2.23 -2.87 -4.47
C MET A 32 -3.47 -3.77 -4.49
N HIS A 33 -4.31 -3.59 -5.51
CA HIS A 33 -5.54 -4.34 -5.72
C HIS A 33 -5.65 -4.85 -7.15
N THR A 34 -5.75 -6.17 -7.30
CA THR A 34 -5.94 -6.80 -8.61
C THR A 34 -7.38 -6.69 -9.07
N VAL A 35 -7.57 -6.25 -10.30
CA VAL A 35 -8.88 -6.03 -10.95
C VAL A 35 -8.86 -6.56 -12.38
N GLU A 36 -10.03 -6.76 -12.96
CA GLU A 36 -10.22 -7.18 -14.34
C GLU A 36 -10.84 -6.02 -15.13
N GLY A 37 -10.27 -5.69 -16.27
CA GLY A 37 -10.82 -4.68 -17.17
C GLY A 37 -12.04 -5.19 -17.94
N LYS A 38 -12.68 -4.31 -18.71
CA LYS A 38 -13.79 -4.69 -19.59
C LYS A 38 -13.35 -5.61 -20.74
N ASP A 39 -12.08 -5.54 -21.10
CA ASP A 39 -11.37 -6.36 -22.07
C ASP A 39 -11.06 -7.78 -21.57
N GLY A 40 -11.30 -8.07 -20.28
CA GLY A 40 -10.98 -9.36 -19.66
C GLY A 40 -9.52 -9.49 -19.22
N ASN A 41 -8.71 -8.45 -19.43
CA ASN A 41 -7.32 -8.42 -18.97
C ASN A 41 -7.25 -8.09 -17.48
N GLN A 42 -6.22 -8.61 -16.82
CA GLN A 42 -5.99 -8.40 -15.40
C GLN A 42 -5.05 -7.20 -15.19
N TYR A 43 -5.52 -6.21 -14.44
CA TYR A 43 -4.77 -5.02 -14.06
C TYR A 43 -4.54 -4.99 -12.56
N SER A 44 -3.52 -4.24 -12.12
CA SER A 44 -3.29 -3.96 -10.71
C SER A 44 -3.43 -2.46 -10.45
N LEU A 45 -4.36 -2.10 -9.56
CA LEU A 45 -4.59 -0.72 -9.13
C LEU A 45 -3.85 -0.45 -7.82
N GLY A 46 -2.95 0.51 -7.82
CA GLY A 46 -2.18 0.92 -6.64
C GLY A 46 -2.69 2.24 -6.08
N LEU A 47 -3.19 2.26 -4.84
CA LEU A 47 -3.56 3.52 -4.18
C LEU A 47 -2.30 4.20 -3.64
N THR A 48 -2.12 5.47 -4.00
CA THR A 48 -1.00 6.30 -3.57
C THR A 48 -1.49 7.64 -3.03
N PRO A 49 -0.65 8.38 -2.28
CA PRO A 49 -0.98 9.74 -1.87
C PRO A 49 -1.32 10.67 -3.04
N SER A 50 -0.67 10.50 -4.19
CA SER A 50 -0.87 11.34 -5.39
C SER A 50 -2.11 10.96 -6.21
N GLY A 51 -2.48 9.68 -6.23
CA GLY A 51 -3.56 9.18 -7.08
C GLY A 51 -3.68 7.67 -7.07
N MET A 52 -4.37 7.13 -8.07
CA MET A 52 -4.48 5.70 -8.31
C MET A 52 -3.59 5.29 -9.49
N LEU A 53 -2.53 4.53 -9.19
CA LEU A 53 -1.66 3.93 -10.20
C LEU A 53 -2.36 2.76 -10.88
N VAL A 54 -2.06 2.57 -12.16
CA VAL A 54 -2.54 1.42 -12.95
C VAL A 54 -1.34 0.68 -13.51
N PHE A 55 -1.30 -0.61 -13.26
CA PHE A 55 -0.28 -1.52 -13.76
C PHE A 55 -0.91 -2.61 -14.64
N ASP A 56 -0.22 -2.94 -15.72
CA ASP A 56 -0.42 -4.17 -16.48
C ASP A 56 0.74 -5.12 -16.17
N GLY A 57 0.46 -6.18 -15.44
CA GLY A 57 1.49 -7.05 -14.86
C GLY A 57 2.48 -6.26 -13.98
N LYS A 58 3.69 -6.05 -14.50
CA LYS A 58 4.77 -5.28 -13.83
C LYS A 58 4.98 -3.89 -14.42
N GLU A 59 4.37 -3.61 -15.57
CA GLU A 59 4.53 -2.35 -16.26
C GLU A 59 3.51 -1.33 -15.75
N LYS A 60 3.98 -0.11 -15.53
CA LYS A 60 3.12 1.00 -15.11
C LYS A 60 2.52 1.67 -16.33
N ILE A 61 1.21 1.55 -16.47
CA ILE A 61 0.46 2.17 -17.56
C ILE A 61 0.24 3.66 -17.30
N GLY A 62 -0.10 4.02 -16.06
CA GLY A 62 -0.46 5.40 -15.75
C GLY A 62 -0.83 5.68 -14.31
N LEU A 63 -1.22 6.94 -14.09
CA LEU A 63 -1.64 7.48 -12.80
C LEU A 63 -2.89 8.34 -12.98
N PHE A 64 -3.95 7.99 -12.29
CA PHE A 64 -5.13 8.83 -12.15
C PHE A 64 -4.99 9.71 -10.91
N SER A 65 -4.60 10.98 -11.12
CA SER A 65 -4.48 11.95 -10.03
C SER A 65 -5.81 12.17 -9.31
N TRP A 66 -5.79 12.30 -7.99
CA TRP A 66 -7.00 12.52 -7.19
C TRP A 66 -7.79 13.78 -7.55
N GLU A 67 -7.14 14.77 -8.16
CA GLU A 67 -7.75 16.00 -8.64
C GLU A 67 -8.60 15.78 -9.89
N LYS A 68 -8.17 14.88 -10.78
CA LYS A 68 -8.83 14.53 -12.03
C LYS A 68 -9.96 13.52 -11.83
N ILE A 69 -9.96 12.78 -10.72
CA ILE A 69 -11.01 11.82 -10.41
C ILE A 69 -12.26 12.57 -9.94
N GLN A 70 -13.30 12.59 -10.77
CA GLN A 70 -14.58 13.24 -10.50
C GLN A 70 -15.54 12.35 -9.73
N LYS A 71 -15.57 11.05 -10.07
CA LYS A 71 -16.47 10.09 -9.42
C LYS A 71 -15.81 8.73 -9.24
N LEU A 72 -15.99 8.17 -8.05
CA LEU A 72 -15.63 6.79 -7.73
C LEU A 72 -16.83 6.09 -7.09
N ASP A 73 -17.39 5.12 -7.79
CA ASP A 73 -18.60 4.40 -7.38
C ASP A 73 -18.39 2.89 -7.51
N PHE A 74 -19.19 2.09 -6.81
CA PHE A 74 -19.14 0.65 -6.94
C PHE A 74 -20.53 0.02 -6.90
N LYS A 75 -20.71 -1.02 -7.72
CA LYS A 75 -21.95 -1.80 -7.78
C LYS A 75 -21.61 -3.28 -7.95
N ASN A 76 -22.04 -4.10 -6.99
CA ASN A 76 -21.71 -5.53 -6.94
C ASN A 76 -20.18 -5.74 -6.99
N ARG A 77 -19.69 -6.45 -8.00
CA ARG A 77 -18.26 -6.68 -8.19
C ARG A 77 -17.57 -5.61 -9.04
N LYS A 78 -18.31 -4.62 -9.53
CA LYS A 78 -17.81 -3.60 -10.46
C LYS A 78 -17.49 -2.30 -9.73
N ILE A 79 -16.35 -1.71 -10.03
CA ILE A 79 -15.97 -0.36 -9.62
C ILE A 79 -15.91 0.53 -10.86
N THR A 80 -16.48 1.73 -10.77
CA THR A 80 -16.54 2.70 -11.85
C THR A 80 -15.78 3.94 -11.44
N LEU A 81 -14.81 4.33 -12.26
CA LEU A 81 -13.97 5.50 -12.09
C LEU A 81 -14.24 6.46 -13.25
N VAL A 82 -14.63 7.69 -12.93
CA VAL A 82 -14.80 8.77 -13.92
C VAL A 82 -13.68 9.78 -13.71
N VAL A 83 -12.86 9.97 -14.74
CA VAL A 83 -11.67 10.84 -14.73
C VAL A 83 -11.85 11.93 -15.77
N GLU A 84 -11.51 13.15 -15.41
CA GLU A 84 -11.45 14.30 -16.30
C GLU A 84 -10.16 14.28 -17.12
N GLU A 85 -10.28 14.42 -18.43
CA GLU A 85 -9.16 14.54 -19.36
C GLU A 85 -8.95 16.02 -19.73
N ASP A 86 -7.69 16.46 -19.72
CA ASP A 86 -7.35 17.86 -19.98
C ASP A 86 -7.68 18.22 -21.45
N ALA A 87 -8.23 19.41 -21.66
CA ALA A 87 -8.64 19.90 -22.97
C ALA A 87 -7.48 19.96 -24.00
N ASP A 88 -6.23 20.06 -23.54
CA ASP A 88 -5.04 20.06 -24.41
C ASP A 88 -4.78 18.70 -25.08
N LYS A 89 -5.37 17.62 -24.55
CA LYS A 89 -5.27 16.26 -25.09
C LYS A 89 -6.50 15.85 -25.89
N SER A 90 -7.61 16.56 -25.74
CA SER A 90 -8.82 16.30 -26.55
C SER A 90 -8.73 17.09 -27.85
N ALA A 91 -8.87 16.40 -28.98
CA ALA A 91 -8.80 17.00 -30.31
C ALA A 91 -9.86 18.10 -30.59
N THR A 92 -10.78 18.33 -29.66
CA THR A 92 -11.93 19.25 -29.76
C THR A 92 -11.88 20.42 -28.77
N GLY A 93 -10.83 20.54 -27.93
CA GLY A 93 -10.68 21.65 -26.96
C GLY A 93 -11.72 21.64 -25.83
N GLN A 94 -12.42 20.53 -25.63
CA GLN A 94 -13.41 20.36 -24.56
C GLN A 94 -12.91 19.39 -23.50
N VAL A 95 -13.19 19.70 -22.24
CA VAL A 95 -12.97 18.80 -21.10
C VAL A 95 -13.88 17.59 -21.25
N GLN A 96 -13.31 16.40 -21.49
CA GLN A 96 -14.06 15.16 -21.63
C GLN A 96 -13.89 14.26 -20.40
N LEU A 97 -14.97 13.61 -19.99
CA LEU A 97 -14.95 12.65 -18.88
C LEU A 97 -14.75 11.23 -19.43
N HIS A 98 -13.63 10.61 -19.06
CA HIS A 98 -13.37 9.21 -19.37
C HIS A 98 -13.90 8.30 -18.25
N THR A 99 -14.65 7.26 -18.64
CA THR A 99 -15.22 6.30 -17.68
C THR A 99 -14.51 4.96 -17.78
N PHE A 100 -13.77 4.61 -16.74
CA PHE A 100 -13.13 3.31 -16.57
C PHE A 100 -14.00 2.41 -15.69
N VAL A 101 -14.18 1.15 -16.10
CA VAL A 101 -14.95 0.16 -15.35
C VAL A 101 -14.09 -1.06 -15.14
N PHE A 102 -13.92 -1.46 -13.88
CA PHE A 102 -13.17 -2.64 -13.50
C PHE A 102 -14.05 -3.60 -12.69
N ASN A 103 -13.78 -4.88 -12.80
CA ASN A 103 -14.45 -5.95 -12.07
C ASN A 103 -13.48 -6.59 -11.08
N LEU A 104 -13.97 -6.96 -9.90
CA LEU A 104 -13.17 -7.63 -8.87
C LEU A 104 -13.71 -9.04 -8.61
N THR A 105 -12.89 -9.86 -7.96
CA THR A 105 -13.23 -11.26 -7.63
C THR A 105 -14.49 -11.37 -6.76
N SER A 106 -14.70 -10.42 -5.85
CA SER A 106 -15.81 -10.41 -4.90
C SER A 106 -16.34 -8.99 -4.64
N HIS A 107 -17.63 -8.89 -4.29
CA HIS A 107 -18.25 -7.63 -3.86
C HIS A 107 -17.57 -7.09 -2.59
N LYS A 108 -17.08 -7.97 -1.71
CA LYS A 108 -16.34 -7.56 -0.51
C LYS A 108 -15.01 -6.89 -0.88
N ALA A 109 -14.28 -7.44 -1.85
CA ALA A 109 -13.04 -6.87 -2.35
C ALA A 109 -13.29 -5.52 -3.04
N CYS A 110 -14.31 -5.44 -3.89
CA CYS A 110 -14.72 -4.21 -4.56
C CYS A 110 -15.07 -3.10 -3.55
N LYS A 111 -15.90 -3.42 -2.55
CA LYS A 111 -16.25 -2.51 -1.46
C LYS A 111 -15.02 -2.09 -0.65
N HIS A 112 -14.03 -2.97 -0.47
CA HIS A 112 -12.81 -2.65 0.26
C HIS A 112 -11.93 -1.66 -0.50
N LEU A 113 -11.60 -1.96 -1.76
CA LEU A 113 -10.87 -1.05 -2.66
C LEU A 113 -11.54 0.32 -2.71
N TRP A 114 -12.86 0.37 -2.91
CA TRP A 114 -13.60 1.62 -2.94
C TRP A 114 -13.47 2.40 -1.62
N LYS A 115 -13.55 1.73 -0.47
CA LYS A 115 -13.32 2.40 0.82
C LYS A 115 -11.91 2.96 0.91
N CYS A 116 -10.88 2.14 0.67
CA CYS A 116 -9.48 2.56 0.74
C CYS A 116 -9.21 3.76 -0.18
N ALA A 117 -9.76 3.75 -1.40
CA ALA A 117 -9.62 4.84 -2.35
C ALA A 117 -10.29 6.14 -1.86
N ILE A 118 -11.50 6.06 -1.29
CA ILE A 118 -12.16 7.21 -0.67
C ILE A 118 -11.36 7.72 0.54
N GLU A 119 -10.78 6.84 1.36
CA GLU A 119 -9.91 7.25 2.47
C GLU A 119 -8.69 8.00 1.97
N HIS A 120 -7.99 7.49 0.96
CA HIS A 120 -6.82 8.16 0.39
C HIS A 120 -7.18 9.51 -0.23
N HIS A 121 -8.22 9.54 -1.06
CA HIS A 121 -8.71 10.78 -1.66
C HIS A 121 -9.04 11.83 -0.61
N THR A 122 -9.78 11.46 0.43
CA THR A 122 -10.18 12.40 1.48
C THR A 122 -9.03 12.80 2.41
N PHE A 123 -8.13 11.87 2.75
CA PHE A 123 -7.02 12.10 3.67
C PHE A 123 -5.97 13.04 3.10
N PHE A 124 -5.57 12.83 1.84
CA PHE A 124 -4.49 13.59 1.19
C PHE A 124 -5.00 14.87 0.51
N ARG A 125 -6.25 14.90 0.01
CA ARG A 125 -6.76 16.08 -0.71
C ARG A 125 -7.42 17.12 0.19
N LEU A 126 -8.17 16.71 1.22
CA LEU A 126 -9.04 17.64 1.94
C LEU A 126 -8.33 18.34 3.11
N LYS A 127 -8.23 19.67 3.04
CA LYS A 127 -7.73 20.53 4.14
C LYS A 127 -8.63 20.47 5.39
N THR A 128 -9.91 20.20 5.19
CA THR A 128 -10.92 20.05 6.24
C THR A 128 -11.95 19.02 5.80
N ARG A 129 -12.49 18.28 6.77
CA ARG A 129 -13.56 17.29 6.52
C ARG A 129 -14.68 17.90 5.68
N SER A 130 -15.17 17.20 4.65
CA SER A 130 -16.39 17.64 3.97
C SER A 130 -17.57 17.47 4.93
N CYS A 131 -18.01 18.57 5.54
CA CYS A 131 -19.24 18.63 6.31
C CYS A 131 -20.41 18.60 5.32
N VAL A 132 -20.73 17.42 4.77
CA VAL A 132 -21.95 17.25 3.99
C VAL A 132 -23.11 17.31 4.97
N LYS A 133 -23.83 18.44 4.96
CA LYS A 133 -25.02 18.69 5.79
C LYS A 133 -25.97 17.49 5.67
N HIS A 134 -26.33 16.92 6.81
CA HIS A 134 -27.28 15.80 6.87
C HIS A 134 -28.64 16.26 6.34
N SER A 135 -29.06 15.76 5.18
CA SER A 135 -30.50 15.67 4.89
C SER A 135 -31.08 14.65 5.88
N ARG A 136 -31.88 15.15 6.82
CA ARG A 136 -32.59 14.36 7.82
C ARG A 136 -33.73 13.60 7.16
N SER A 137 -33.42 12.50 6.48
CA SER A 137 -34.30 11.32 6.31
C SER A 137 -33.65 10.39 5.31
N GLN A 138 -33.61 9.10 5.62
CA GLN A 138 -33.65 7.97 4.67
C GLN A 138 -33.43 6.70 5.48
N LEU A 139 -34.53 6.16 6.03
CA LEU A 139 -34.57 4.96 6.87
C LEU A 139 -34.37 3.66 6.10
N PHE A 140 -34.25 3.69 4.76
CA PHE A 140 -33.99 2.52 3.94
C PHE A 140 -32.99 2.84 2.84
N ARG A 141 -31.69 2.78 3.16
CA ARG A 141 -30.62 2.93 2.15
C ARG A 141 -29.87 1.60 2.00
N LEU A 142 -30.25 0.83 0.99
CA LEU A 142 -29.57 -0.41 0.61
C LEU A 142 -28.31 -0.04 -0.19
N GLY A 143 -27.21 0.25 0.50
CA GLY A 143 -25.95 0.68 -0.10
C GLY A 143 -24.87 0.97 0.94
N SER A 144 -23.62 1.12 0.50
CA SER A 144 -22.52 1.46 1.40
C SER A 144 -22.56 2.94 1.76
N THR A 145 -22.89 3.27 3.02
CA THR A 145 -22.89 4.64 3.56
C THR A 145 -21.52 5.08 4.11
N PHE A 146 -20.47 4.35 3.75
CA PHE A 146 -19.13 4.63 4.23
C PHE A 146 -18.73 6.06 3.88
N LYS A 147 -18.20 6.75 4.89
CA LYS A 147 -17.61 8.06 4.79
C LYS A 147 -16.36 8.02 5.64
N TYR A 148 -15.29 8.64 5.16
CA TYR A 148 -14.10 8.82 5.97
C TYR A 148 -14.45 9.61 7.24
N ARG A 149 -14.23 8.99 8.40
CA ARG A 149 -14.48 9.60 9.72
C ARG A 149 -13.19 9.96 10.46
N GLY A 150 -12.02 9.65 9.89
CA GLY A 150 -10.72 10.00 10.44
C GLY A 150 -10.36 11.47 10.26
N ARG A 151 -9.19 11.86 10.79
CA ARG A 151 -8.58 13.19 10.59
C ARG A 151 -7.83 13.20 9.28
N THR A 152 -7.79 14.32 8.56
CA THR A 152 -6.98 14.43 7.34
C THR A 152 -5.51 14.70 7.69
N GLU A 153 -4.61 14.55 6.72
CA GLU A 153 -3.18 14.84 6.91
C GLU A 153 -2.99 16.30 7.36
N TYR A 154 -3.66 17.22 6.68
CA TYR A 154 -3.61 18.65 6.99
C TYR A 154 -4.05 18.95 8.43
N GLU A 155 -5.12 18.32 8.92
CA GLU A 155 -5.56 18.49 10.31
C GLU A 155 -4.53 17.94 11.31
N THR A 156 -3.90 16.82 10.97
CA THR A 156 -2.90 16.18 11.82
C THR A 156 -1.62 17.02 11.93
N VAL A 157 -1.14 17.58 10.82
CA VAL A 157 0.09 18.37 10.76
C VAL A 157 -0.12 19.79 11.28
N HIS A 158 -1.20 20.48 10.87
CA HIS A 158 -1.34 21.92 11.10
C HIS A 158 -2.23 22.31 12.29
N LYS A 159 -3.21 21.48 12.68
CA LYS A 159 -4.11 21.83 13.82
C LYS A 159 -3.65 21.25 15.16
N ASP A 160 -2.92 20.14 15.13
CA ASP A 160 -2.47 19.42 16.33
C ASP A 160 -0.95 19.54 16.60
N GLY A 161 -0.24 20.49 15.97
CA GLY A 161 1.19 20.76 16.26
C GLY A 161 1.49 20.91 17.77
N ALA A 162 0.54 21.48 18.53
CA ALA A 162 0.62 21.61 20.00
C ALA A 162 0.40 20.31 20.80
N ARG A 163 -0.15 19.25 20.19
CA ARG A 163 -0.36 17.92 20.79
C ARG A 163 0.66 16.88 20.33
N LEU A 164 1.25 17.02 19.14
CA LEU A 164 2.38 16.19 18.70
C LEU A 164 3.62 16.37 19.59
N SER A 165 3.87 17.59 20.07
CA SER A 165 4.86 17.88 21.13
C SER A 165 4.64 17.03 22.39
N ARG A 166 3.38 16.74 22.74
CA ARG A 166 3.01 15.91 23.90
C ARG A 166 3.08 14.39 23.66
N ARG A 167 3.26 13.96 22.40
CA ARG A 167 3.41 12.53 22.04
C ARG A 167 4.86 12.14 21.77
N ALA A 168 5.75 13.13 21.62
CA ALA A 168 7.19 12.93 21.63
C ALA A 168 7.72 12.34 22.96
N THR A 169 6.89 12.30 24.01
CA THR A 169 7.18 11.67 25.31
C THR A 169 6.70 10.21 25.43
N ALA A 170 6.13 9.61 24.38
CA ALA A 170 5.90 8.17 24.38
C ALA A 170 7.25 7.45 24.24
N THR A 171 7.90 7.18 25.38
CA THR A 171 9.14 6.40 25.44
C THR A 171 8.83 4.96 25.03
N PHE A 172 9.08 4.64 23.77
CA PHE A 172 9.06 3.26 23.31
C PHE A 172 10.35 2.56 23.76
N GLU A 173 10.25 1.74 24.80
CA GLU A 173 11.37 0.92 25.26
C GLU A 173 11.59 -0.25 24.30
N ARG A 174 12.69 -0.21 23.54
CA ARG A 174 13.02 -1.26 22.57
C ARG A 174 13.55 -2.50 23.30
N ARG A 175 12.88 -3.63 23.14
CA ARG A 175 13.40 -4.94 23.59
C ARG A 175 14.09 -5.64 22.42
N PRO A 176 15.31 -6.19 22.61
CA PRO A 176 15.99 -6.98 21.58
C PRO A 176 15.15 -8.21 21.21
N SER A 177 15.27 -8.65 19.96
CA SER A 177 14.55 -9.84 19.49
C SER A 177 15.01 -11.08 20.27
N GLN A 178 14.05 -11.84 20.79
CA GLN A 178 14.31 -13.11 21.46
C GLN A 178 14.83 -14.10 20.42
N ARG A 179 16.13 -14.44 20.48
CA ARG A 179 16.68 -15.54 19.68
C ARG A 179 16.25 -16.85 20.33
N TYR A 180 15.23 -17.47 19.76
CA TYR A 180 14.89 -18.85 20.08
C TYR A 180 16.08 -19.74 19.65
N GLY A 181 16.62 -20.50 20.59
CA GLY A 181 17.64 -21.50 20.31
C GLY A 181 17.13 -22.56 19.31
N PRO A 182 18.03 -23.32 18.66
CA PRO A 182 17.63 -24.35 17.72
C PRO A 182 16.68 -25.34 18.38
N ARG A 183 15.57 -25.67 17.71
CA ARG A 183 14.62 -26.71 18.14
C ARG A 183 15.39 -28.03 18.32
N GLN A 184 15.38 -28.59 19.53
CA GLN A 184 16.15 -29.79 19.91
C GLN A 184 15.90 -31.01 19.01
N SER A 185 14.80 -31.04 18.25
CA SER A 185 14.49 -32.11 17.30
C SER A 185 15.55 -32.30 16.21
N HIS A 186 16.29 -31.25 15.82
CA HIS A 186 17.37 -31.38 14.83
C HIS A 186 18.72 -31.82 15.44
N ALA A 187 18.89 -31.72 16.76
CA ALA A 187 20.12 -32.13 17.44
C ALA A 187 20.19 -33.64 17.67
N GLN A 188 19.05 -34.33 17.76
CA GLN A 188 19.00 -35.79 17.93
C GLN A 188 19.30 -36.57 16.65
N GLN A 189 19.06 -36.00 15.45
CA GLN A 189 19.35 -36.68 14.18
C GLN A 189 20.84 -36.79 13.86
N ARG A 190 21.71 -35.95 14.45
CA ARG A 190 23.17 -36.03 14.24
C ARG A 190 23.88 -37.11 15.05
N LYS A 191 23.18 -37.82 15.96
CA LYS A 191 23.78 -38.86 16.80
C LYS A 191 23.57 -40.30 16.28
N SER A 192 22.92 -40.49 15.13
CA SER A 192 22.52 -41.83 14.66
C SER A 192 23.04 -42.25 13.28
N GLU A 193 24.01 -41.55 12.69
CA GLU A 193 24.67 -42.03 11.46
C GLU A 193 26.00 -42.70 11.80
N PRO A 194 26.18 -44.02 11.54
CA PRO A 194 27.48 -44.65 11.61
C PRO A 194 28.32 -44.24 10.40
N VAL A 195 29.53 -43.75 10.64
CA VAL A 195 30.56 -43.49 9.64
C VAL A 195 30.93 -44.82 8.96
N ARG A 196 30.64 -44.96 7.65
CA ARG A 196 31.24 -46.01 6.83
C ARG A 196 32.50 -45.46 6.18
N GLU A 197 33.66 -45.90 6.68
CA GLU A 197 34.95 -45.72 6.03
C GLU A 197 34.94 -46.43 4.67
N THR A 198 35.25 -45.69 3.60
CA THR A 198 35.61 -46.29 2.31
C THR A 198 37.07 -45.96 2.07
N VAL A 199 37.93 -46.96 2.32
CA VAL A 199 39.36 -46.90 2.01
C VAL A 199 39.51 -47.09 0.50
N SER A 200 39.98 -46.06 -0.21
CA SER A 200 40.45 -46.19 -1.59
C SER A 200 41.97 -46.04 -1.60
N ASN A 201 42.64 -47.19 -1.71
CA ASN A 201 44.08 -47.29 -1.88
C ASN A 201 44.46 -46.93 -3.32
N CYS A 202 45.34 -45.94 -3.50
CA CYS A 202 46.17 -45.82 -4.70
C CYS A 202 47.63 -45.66 -4.29
N CYS A 203 48.44 -46.69 -4.57
CA CYS A 203 49.88 -46.59 -4.76
C CYS A 203 50.36 -47.69 -5.73
N ASN A 204 50.59 -47.25 -6.97
CA ASN A 204 51.60 -47.57 -8.00
C ASN A 204 52.31 -48.94 -8.08
N LEU A 205 52.36 -49.44 -9.32
CA LEU A 205 53.48 -50.04 -10.07
C LEU A 205 53.09 -49.84 -11.56
N LEU A 206 53.78 -49.11 -12.44
CA LEU A 206 55.20 -48.90 -12.72
C LEU A 206 55.51 -47.42 -12.99
#